data_AF-A0A803QHM1-F1
#
_entry.id   AF-A0A803QHM1-F1
#
_cell.length_a   1.000
_cell.length_b   1.000
_cell.length_c   1.000
_cell.angle_alpha   90.00
_cell.angle_beta   90.00
_cell.angle_gamma   90.00
#
_symmetry.space_group_name_H-M   'P 1'
#
loop_
_entity.id
_entity.type
_entity.pdbx_description
1 polymer ?
#
loop_
_entity_poly.entity_id
_entity_poly.type
_entity_poly.pdbx_seq_one_letter_code
_entity_poly.pdbx_strand_id
1 'polypeptide(L)'
;MIRPFNKKDVKKALFSIHSSKSQGLEGFGSGFFKGLWSEIGDDITNAILDFFHNGTMPKEMNEMVIALISKSEALIDAKDYRLIACCNTIYKCVSKMLSSRMSVILSWLVNNNQGAFVKNWLLTHNFLIFQDVLKGYTRKNIFARCIIKIDLNKAYDNVD
;
A
#
# COMPACT_ATOMS: atom_id res chain seq x y z
N MET A 1 -16.87 8.55 5.64
CA MET A 1 -16.10 7.40 6.20
C MET A 1 -16.78 6.71 7.39
N ILE A 2 -18.01 7.08 7.76
CA ILE A 2 -18.61 6.77 9.07
C ILE A 2 -19.33 5.42 9.10
N ARG A 3 -19.52 4.76 7.93
CA ARG A 3 -20.21 3.47 7.86
C ARG A 3 -19.42 2.41 8.65
N PRO A 4 -20.03 1.67 9.60
CA PRO A 4 -19.34 0.58 10.27
C PRO A 4 -18.94 -0.52 9.26
N PHE A 5 -17.81 -1.17 9.52
CA PHE A 5 -17.45 -2.39 8.80
C PHE A 5 -18.33 -3.56 9.24
N ASN A 6 -18.50 -4.54 8.36
CA ASN A 6 -19.25 -5.75 8.67
C ASN A 6 -18.52 -7.02 8.20
N LYS A 7 -19.06 -8.19 8.54
CA LYS A 7 -18.52 -9.51 8.16
C LYS A 7 -18.27 -9.66 6.65
N LYS A 8 -19.13 -9.08 5.80
CA LYS A 8 -18.94 -9.14 4.34
C LYS A 8 -17.74 -8.31 3.89
N ASP A 9 -17.52 -7.14 4.50
CA ASP A 9 -16.36 -6.30 4.22
C ASP A 9 -15.06 -7.02 4.61
N VAL A 10 -15.03 -7.69 5.78
CA VAL A 10 -13.88 -8.48 6.24
C VAL A 10 -13.57 -9.61 5.26
N LYS A 11 -14.55 -10.46 4.94
CA LYS A 11 -14.36 -11.57 4.02
C LYS A 11 -13.87 -11.07 2.66
N LYS A 12 -14.49 -10.01 2.13
CA LYS A 12 -14.08 -9.40 0.85
C LYS A 12 -12.64 -8.91 0.89
N ALA A 13 -12.23 -8.23 1.96
CA ALA A 13 -10.87 -7.74 2.11
C ALA A 13 -9.86 -8.89 2.18
N LEU A 14 -10.08 -9.88 3.04
CA LEU A 14 -9.20 -11.04 3.18
C LEU A 14 -9.06 -11.81 1.86
N PHE A 15 -10.18 -12.08 1.19
CA PHE A 15 -10.17 -12.83 -0.07
C PHE A 15 -9.51 -12.07 -1.22
N SER A 16 -9.47 -10.73 -1.15
CA SER A 16 -8.75 -9.90 -2.13
C SER A 16 -7.22 -9.90 -1.96
N ILE A 17 -6.71 -10.35 -0.80
CA ILE A 17 -5.26 -10.48 -0.58
C ILE A 17 -4.79 -11.70 -1.36
N HIS A 18 -3.81 -11.54 -2.24
CA HIS A 18 -3.30 -12.67 -3.03
C HIS A 18 -2.61 -13.71 -2.14
N SER A 19 -2.81 -15.01 -2.44
CA SER A 19 -2.29 -16.11 -1.61
C SER A 19 -0.77 -16.17 -1.53
N SER A 20 -0.07 -15.67 -2.55
CA SER A 20 1.40 -15.57 -2.57
C SER A 20 1.97 -14.33 -1.86
N LYS A 21 1.13 -13.53 -1.19
CA LYS A 21 1.64 -12.40 -0.40
C LYS A 21 2.47 -12.92 0.77
N SER A 22 3.47 -12.13 1.16
CA SER A 22 4.37 -12.47 2.26
C SER A 22 3.61 -12.83 3.52
N GLN A 23 4.21 -13.68 4.33
CA GLN A 23 3.68 -14.08 5.63
C GLN A 23 4.32 -13.19 6.70
N GLY A 24 3.62 -12.96 7.81
CA GLY A 24 4.22 -12.30 8.98
C GLY A 24 5.01 -13.30 9.82
N LEU A 25 5.34 -12.92 11.05
CA LEU A 25 6.11 -13.77 11.98
C LEU A 25 5.44 -15.13 12.20
N GLU A 26 4.11 -15.17 12.23
CA GLU A 26 3.35 -16.40 12.48
C GLU A 26 3.36 -17.39 11.30
N GLY A 27 3.88 -17.02 10.13
CA GLY A 27 3.93 -17.91 8.97
C GLY A 27 2.58 -18.20 8.30
N PHE A 28 1.46 -17.66 8.79
CA PHE A 28 0.16 -17.86 8.17
C PHE A 28 -0.13 -16.83 7.08
N GLY A 29 -0.09 -17.28 5.82
CA GLY A 29 -0.45 -16.49 4.65
C GLY A 29 -1.96 -16.42 4.41
N SER A 30 -2.41 -15.54 3.51
CA SER A 30 -3.84 -15.42 3.19
C SER A 30 -4.46 -16.70 2.63
N GLY A 31 -3.68 -17.56 2.00
CA GLY A 31 -4.14 -18.88 1.53
C GLY A 31 -4.64 -19.78 2.66
N PHE A 32 -3.96 -19.79 3.81
CA PHE A 32 -4.36 -20.55 5.00
C PHE A 32 -5.75 -20.11 5.49
N PHE A 33 -5.94 -18.81 5.71
CA PHE A 33 -7.21 -18.26 6.19
C PHE A 33 -8.36 -18.44 5.19
N LYS A 34 -8.08 -18.44 3.89
CA LYS A 34 -9.10 -18.73 2.87
C LYS A 34 -9.49 -20.21 2.87
N GLY A 35 -8.52 -21.10 3.04
CA GLY A 35 -8.75 -22.55 3.07
C GLY A 35 -9.57 -22.98 4.28
N LEU A 36 -9.29 -22.43 5.45
CA LEU A 36 -9.96 -22.74 6.72
C LEU A 36 -11.08 -21.76 7.08
N TRP A 37 -11.56 -20.96 6.11
CA TRP A 37 -12.53 -19.90 6.38
C TRP A 37 -13.83 -20.43 7.02
N SER A 38 -14.21 -21.68 6.72
CA SER A 38 -15.34 -22.38 7.34
C SER A 38 -15.18 -22.57 8.83
N GLU A 39 -13.97 -22.85 9.31
CA GLU A 39 -13.71 -23.10 10.73
C GLU A 39 -13.37 -21.82 11.49
N ILE A 40 -12.44 -21.01 10.98
CA ILE A 40 -11.87 -19.87 11.72
C ILE A 40 -12.38 -18.50 11.26
N GLY A 41 -13.19 -18.44 10.19
CA GLY A 41 -13.59 -17.16 9.58
C GLY A 41 -14.39 -16.25 10.52
N ASP A 42 -15.13 -16.84 11.45
CA ASP A 42 -15.97 -16.11 12.40
C ASP A 42 -15.13 -15.46 13.50
N ASP A 43 -14.16 -16.19 14.05
CA ASP A 43 -13.20 -15.67 15.03
C ASP A 43 -12.35 -14.53 14.46
N ILE A 44 -11.84 -14.72 13.23
CA ILE A 44 -11.06 -13.70 12.53
C ILE A 44 -11.93 -12.46 12.23
N THR A 45 -13.20 -12.66 11.89
CA THR A 45 -14.12 -11.55 11.68
C THR A 45 -14.33 -10.77 12.97
N ASN A 46 -14.59 -11.46 14.08
CA ASN A 46 -14.83 -10.83 15.37
C ASN A 46 -13.60 -10.03 15.82
N ALA A 47 -12.40 -10.60 15.73
CA ALA A 47 -11.16 -9.90 16.07
C ALA A 47 -10.94 -8.62 15.24
N ILE A 48 -11.19 -8.69 13.93
CA ILE A 48 -11.04 -7.51 13.04
C ILE A 48 -12.10 -6.45 13.33
N LEU A 49 -13.35 -6.84 13.57
CA LEU A 49 -14.41 -5.88 13.88
C LEU A 49 -14.22 -5.25 15.26
N ASP A 50 -13.73 -6.02 16.23
CA ASP A 50 -13.37 -5.52 17.56
C ASP A 50 -12.26 -4.46 17.48
N PHE A 51 -11.23 -4.67 16.65
CA PHE A 51 -10.23 -3.64 16.35
C PHE A 51 -10.87 -2.34 15.85
N PHE A 52 -11.83 -2.40 14.92
CA PHE A 52 -12.48 -1.20 14.40
C PHE A 52 -13.44 -0.53 15.39
N HIS A 53 -13.90 -1.26 16.41
CA HIS A 53 -14.75 -0.74 17.47
C HIS A 53 -13.92 -0.10 18.60
N ASN A 54 -12.87 -0.78 19.06
CA ASN A 54 -12.07 -0.39 20.23
C ASN A 54 -10.79 0.38 19.87
N GLY A 55 -10.34 0.30 18.61
CA GLY A 55 -9.10 0.93 18.14
C GLY A 55 -7.83 0.21 18.59
N THR A 56 -7.94 -0.95 19.22
CA THR A 56 -6.83 -1.70 19.81
C THR A 56 -6.58 -3.01 19.07
N MET A 57 -5.31 -3.27 18.73
CA MET A 57 -4.87 -4.55 18.15
C MET A 57 -3.92 -5.24 19.13
N PRO A 58 -4.02 -6.57 19.31
CA PRO A 58 -3.02 -7.33 20.06
C PRO A 58 -1.61 -7.09 19.50
N LYS A 59 -0.60 -7.03 20.37
CA LYS A 59 0.77 -6.70 19.97
C LYS A 59 1.29 -7.69 18.94
N GLU A 60 1.02 -8.97 19.18
CA GLU A 60 1.41 -10.11 18.36
C GLU A 60 0.88 -9.97 16.93
N MET A 61 -0.36 -9.50 16.78
CA MET A 61 -0.97 -9.25 15.45
C MET A 61 -0.34 -8.06 14.72
N ASN A 62 0.18 -7.09 15.47
CA ASN A 62 0.85 -5.90 14.94
C ASN A 62 2.36 -6.10 14.74
N GLU A 63 2.91 -7.27 15.06
CA GLU A 63 4.32 -7.57 14.78
C GLU A 63 4.57 -7.71 13.28
N MET A 64 5.77 -7.27 12.87
CA MET A 64 6.24 -7.37 11.50
C MET A 64 7.68 -7.87 11.46
N VAL A 65 7.97 -8.70 10.46
CA VAL A 65 9.34 -9.13 10.16
C VAL A 65 9.91 -8.21 9.10
N ILE A 66 11.11 -7.69 9.32
CA ILE A 66 11.83 -6.91 8.30
C ILE A 66 12.66 -7.86 7.46
N ALA A 67 12.31 -7.99 6.18
CA ALA A 67 13.08 -8.73 5.20
C ALA A 67 13.98 -7.79 4.37
N LEU A 68 15.22 -8.19 4.13
CA LEU A 68 16.17 -7.47 3.28
C LEU A 68 16.15 -8.07 1.88
N ILE A 69 15.77 -7.28 0.88
CA ILE A 69 15.83 -7.68 -0.54
C ILE A 69 16.92 -6.87 -1.23
N SER A 70 17.86 -7.57 -1.89
CA SER A 70 18.90 -6.93 -2.69
C SER A 70 18.32 -6.05 -3.81
N LYS A 71 18.91 -4.86 -4.04
CA LYS A 71 18.63 -4.01 -5.22
C LYS A 71 19.44 -4.42 -6.45
N SER A 72 20.62 -5.01 -6.27
CA SER A 72 21.60 -5.30 -7.32
C SER A 72 22.54 -6.45 -6.94
N GLU A 73 23.15 -7.10 -7.93
CA GLU A 73 24.04 -8.26 -7.69
C GLU A 73 25.29 -7.90 -6.87
N ALA A 74 25.82 -6.68 -7.01
CA ALA A 74 26.87 -6.16 -6.16
C ALA A 74 26.25 -5.57 -4.88
N LEU A 75 26.49 -6.22 -3.75
CA LEU A 75 26.04 -5.82 -2.41
C LEU A 75 27.25 -5.42 -1.58
N ILE A 76 27.43 -4.13 -1.32
CA ILE A 76 28.58 -3.61 -0.57
C ILE A 76 28.09 -2.84 0.66
N ASP A 77 27.02 -2.06 0.52
CA ASP A 77 26.51 -1.16 1.55
C ASP A 77 25.08 -1.51 1.97
N ALA A 78 24.69 -1.13 3.20
CA ALA A 78 23.31 -1.27 3.69
C ALA A 78 22.27 -0.57 2.79
N LYS A 79 22.68 0.48 2.06
CA LYS A 79 21.84 1.20 1.09
C LYS A 79 21.47 0.37 -0.14
N ASP A 80 22.17 -0.74 -0.39
CA ASP A 80 21.96 -1.63 -1.53
C ASP A 80 20.83 -2.63 -1.26
N TYR A 81 20.27 -2.63 -0.05
CA TYR A 81 19.09 -3.40 0.29
C TYR A 81 17.82 -2.54 0.30
N ARG A 82 16.69 -3.16 -0.06
CA ARG A 82 15.34 -2.68 0.20
C ARG A 82 14.83 -3.41 1.44
N LEU A 83 14.46 -2.65 2.45
CA LEU A 83 13.73 -3.16 3.61
C LEU A 83 12.28 -3.40 3.19
N ILE A 84 11.75 -4.58 3.51
CA ILE A 84 10.35 -4.92 3.32
C ILE A 84 9.75 -5.34 4.65
N ALA A 85 8.70 -4.63 5.06
CA ALA A 85 7.89 -4.99 6.21
C ALA A 85 6.93 -6.14 5.84
N CYS A 86 7.16 -7.31 6.43
CA CYS A 86 6.30 -8.47 6.32
C CYS A 86 5.34 -8.52 7.52
N CYS A 87 4.17 -7.91 7.37
CA CYS A 87 3.14 -7.88 8.42
C CYS A 87 2.29 -9.16 8.43
N ASN A 88 1.62 -9.42 9.54
CA ASN A 88 0.63 -10.50 9.65
C ASN A 88 -0.56 -10.33 8.69
N THR A 89 -1.18 -11.43 8.31
CA THR A 89 -2.31 -11.42 7.36
C THR A 89 -3.52 -10.66 7.92
N ILE A 90 -3.78 -10.76 9.23
CA ILE A 90 -4.86 -10.01 9.89
C ILE A 90 -4.61 -8.50 9.79
N TYR A 91 -3.39 -8.04 10.11
CA TYR A 91 -2.98 -6.66 9.92
C TYR A 91 -3.16 -6.18 8.48
N LYS A 92 -2.74 -7.01 7.51
CA LYS A 92 -2.93 -6.74 6.07
C LYS A 92 -4.40 -6.63 5.71
N CYS A 93 -5.28 -7.42 6.31
CA CYS A 93 -6.72 -7.35 6.12
C CYS A 93 -7.28 -6.01 6.61
N VAL A 94 -6.95 -5.61 7.84
CA VAL A 94 -7.33 -4.31 8.42
C VAL A 94 -6.86 -3.15 7.53
N SER A 95 -5.57 -3.13 7.18
CA SER A 95 -5.00 -2.13 6.28
C SER A 95 -5.67 -2.11 4.90
N LYS A 96 -6.05 -3.28 4.37
CA LYS A 96 -6.79 -3.40 3.10
C LYS A 96 -8.20 -2.83 3.20
N MET A 97 -8.89 -3.02 4.33
CA MET A 97 -10.23 -2.47 4.57
C MET A 97 -10.19 -0.94 4.64
N LEU A 98 -9.23 -0.38 5.38
CA LEU A 98 -9.00 1.07 5.47
C LEU A 98 -8.65 1.68 4.10
N SER A 99 -7.61 1.16 3.44
CA SER A 99 -7.17 1.67 2.13
C SER A 99 -8.27 1.55 1.06
N SER A 100 -9.05 0.47 1.06
CA SER A 100 -10.17 0.32 0.11
C SER A 100 -11.24 1.39 0.33
N ARG A 101 -11.53 1.75 1.58
CA ARG A 101 -12.49 2.81 1.91
C ARG A 101 -11.95 4.20 1.53
N MET A 102 -10.68 4.48 1.81
CA MET A 102 -10.02 5.74 1.43
C MET A 102 -9.93 5.90 -0.09
N SER A 103 -9.70 4.81 -0.82
CA SER A 103 -9.54 4.85 -2.28
C SER A 103 -10.74 5.43 -3.03
N VAL A 104 -11.94 5.38 -2.43
CA VAL A 104 -13.17 5.92 -3.03
C VAL A 104 -13.15 7.44 -3.11
N ILE A 105 -12.51 8.10 -2.14
CA ILE A 105 -12.46 9.57 -2.07
C ILE A 105 -11.10 10.13 -2.50
N LEU A 106 -10.07 9.28 -2.62
CA LEU A 106 -8.70 9.71 -2.87
C LEU A 106 -8.60 10.58 -4.12
N SER A 107 -9.33 10.25 -5.19
CA SER A 107 -9.35 11.03 -6.45
C SER A 107 -9.88 12.46 -6.29
N TRP A 108 -10.66 12.73 -5.24
CA TRP A 108 -11.18 14.06 -4.93
C TRP A 108 -10.27 14.85 -3.99
N LEU A 109 -9.40 14.16 -3.24
CA LEU A 109 -8.48 14.77 -2.28
C LEU A 109 -7.14 15.16 -2.91
N VAL A 110 -6.72 14.43 -3.93
CA VAL A 110 -5.43 14.64 -4.61
C VAL A 110 -5.60 15.46 -5.88
N ASN A 111 -4.55 16.17 -6.27
CA ASN A 111 -4.53 16.87 -7.56
C ASN A 111 -4.46 15.86 -8.71
N ASN A 112 -5.05 16.18 -9.86
CA ASN A 112 -4.98 15.39 -11.10
C ASN A 112 -3.54 15.10 -11.55
N ASN A 113 -2.58 15.91 -11.12
CA ASN A 113 -1.16 15.74 -11.43
C ASN A 113 -0.47 14.64 -10.58
N GLN A 114 -1.14 14.06 -9.58
CA GLN A 114 -0.56 13.01 -8.73
C GLN A 114 -0.74 11.60 -9.34
N GLY A 115 -0.05 11.25 -10.43
CA GLY A 115 -0.34 9.98 -11.12
C GLY A 115 0.18 8.68 -10.49
N ALA A 116 0.51 8.64 -9.19
CA ALA A 116 0.90 7.41 -8.50
C ALA A 116 -0.05 7.10 -7.34
N PHE A 117 -0.29 5.81 -7.09
CA PHE A 117 -1.10 5.28 -5.98
C PHE A 117 -2.58 5.71 -5.95
N VAL A 118 -3.11 6.23 -7.07
CA VAL A 118 -4.53 6.55 -7.22
C VAL A 118 -5.18 5.54 -8.17
N LYS A 119 -6.37 5.06 -7.79
CA LYS A 119 -7.10 4.05 -8.56
C LYS A 119 -7.42 4.60 -9.96
N ASN A 120 -7.23 3.75 -10.98
CA ASN A 120 -7.45 4.06 -12.40
C ASN A 120 -6.48 5.08 -13.02
N TRP A 121 -5.42 5.51 -12.31
CA TRP A 121 -4.34 6.29 -12.91
C TRP A 121 -3.18 5.37 -13.29
N LEU A 122 -2.81 5.44 -14.55
CA LEU A 122 -1.70 4.69 -15.12
C LEU A 122 -0.45 5.55 -15.17
N LEU A 123 0.71 4.94 -14.96
CA LEU A 123 2.01 5.61 -15.08
C LEU A 123 2.20 6.29 -16.44
N THR A 124 1.57 5.75 -17.49
CA THR A 124 1.56 6.32 -18.84
C THR A 124 0.96 7.73 -18.89
N HIS A 125 -0.01 8.06 -18.04
CA HIS A 125 -0.59 9.41 -17.99
C HIS A 125 0.45 10.46 -17.58
N ASN A 126 1.24 10.16 -16.54
CA ASN A 126 2.34 11.04 -16.11
C ASN A 126 3.40 11.21 -17.20
N PHE A 127 3.70 10.14 -17.92
CA PHE A 127 4.64 10.19 -19.02
C PHE A 127 4.15 11.10 -20.15
N LEU A 128 2.86 11.04 -20.51
CA LEU A 128 2.27 11.92 -21.51
C LEU A 128 2.28 13.39 -21.08
N ILE A 129 1.91 13.68 -19.83
CA ILE A 129 1.99 15.04 -19.27
C ILE A 129 3.43 15.54 -19.36
N PHE A 130 4.41 14.72 -18.96
CA PHE A 130 5.82 15.07 -19.04
C PHE A 130 6.29 15.35 -20.47
N GLN A 131 5.89 14.52 -21.44
CA GLN A 131 6.18 14.76 -22.86
C GLN A 131 5.56 16.06 -23.38
N ASP A 132 4.33 16.39 -23.00
CA ASP A 132 3.68 17.63 -23.43
C ASP A 132 4.36 18.87 -22.81
N VAL A 133 4.80 18.79 -21.55
CA VAL A 133 5.64 19.82 -20.94
C VAL A 133 6.94 20.00 -21.73
N LEU A 134 7.62 18.89 -22.10
CA LEU A 134 8.86 18.91 -22.88
C LEU A 134 8.69 19.49 -24.29
N LYS A 135 7.58 19.23 -24.99
CA LYS A 135 7.28 19.87 -26.28
C LYS A 135 7.25 21.39 -26.18
N GLY A 136 6.94 21.93 -25.00
CA GLY A 136 7.01 23.37 -24.74
C GLY A 136 8.43 23.94 -24.80
N TYR A 137 9.47 23.13 -24.57
CA TYR A 137 10.88 23.57 -24.56
C TYR A 137 11.47 23.71 -25.96
N THR A 138 10.91 23.04 -26.97
CA THR A 138 11.42 23.10 -28.35
C THR A 138 10.87 24.30 -29.14
N ARG A 139 9.99 25.11 -28.55
CA ARG A 139 9.42 26.30 -29.19
C ARG A 139 10.46 27.43 -29.24
N LYS A 140 10.50 28.16 -30.37
CA LYS A 140 11.33 29.36 -30.54
C LYS A 140 10.64 30.59 -29.91
N ASN A 141 11.40 31.60 -29.52
CA ASN A 141 10.93 32.88 -28.97
C ASN A 141 10.08 32.77 -27.69
N ILE A 142 10.49 31.91 -26.75
CA ILE A 142 9.88 31.79 -25.43
C ILE A 142 10.88 32.14 -24.33
N PHE A 143 10.38 32.49 -23.14
CA PHE A 143 11.21 32.69 -21.95
C PHE A 143 12.00 31.42 -21.58
N ALA A 144 13.15 31.62 -20.94
CA ALA A 144 13.99 30.53 -20.42
C ALA A 144 13.19 29.64 -19.46
N ARG A 145 13.44 28.32 -19.51
CA ARG A 145 12.75 27.31 -18.71
C ARG A 145 13.77 26.31 -18.15
N CYS A 146 13.48 25.72 -16.99
CA CYS A 146 14.25 24.62 -16.41
C CYS A 146 13.32 23.50 -15.93
N ILE A 147 13.82 22.28 -15.81
CA ILE A 147 13.12 21.14 -15.20
C ILE A 147 13.83 20.80 -13.91
N ILE A 148 13.06 20.65 -12.83
CA ILE A 148 13.58 20.27 -11.52
C ILE A 148 13.06 18.87 -11.22
N LYS A 149 14.00 17.94 -10.98
CA LYS A 149 13.69 16.60 -10.49
C LYS A 149 13.99 16.57 -9.00
N ILE A 150 12.95 16.34 -8.21
CA ILE A 150 13.03 16.20 -6.75
C ILE A 150 12.75 14.74 -6.41
N ASP A 151 13.57 14.15 -5.55
CA ASP A 151 13.38 12.80 -5.02
C ASP A 151 13.50 12.83 -3.49
N LEU A 152 12.66 12.05 -2.81
CA LEU A 152 12.60 12.02 -1.35
C LEU A 152 13.34 10.80 -0.83
N ASN A 153 14.39 11.03 -0.03
CA ASN A 153 15.10 9.94 0.61
C ASN A 153 14.22 9.30 1.69
N LYS A 154 14.02 7.98 1.61
CA LYS A 154 13.27 7.18 2.59
C LYS A 154 11.92 7.83 2.98
N ALA A 155 11.09 8.12 1.98
CA ALA A 155 9.84 8.86 2.16
C ALA A 155 8.88 8.30 3.23
N TYR A 156 8.93 7.00 3.53
CA TYR A 156 8.09 6.38 4.57
C TYR A 156 8.73 6.39 5.97
N ASP A 157 10.05 6.56 6.07
CA ASP A 157 10.77 6.56 7.35
C ASP A 157 10.84 7.96 7.96
N ASN A 158 10.60 9.00 7.15
CA ASN A 158 10.74 10.42 7.51
C ASN A 158 9.39 11.16 7.54
N VAL A 159 8.30 10.48 7.88
CA VAL A 159 6.96 11.10 8.02
C VAL A 159 6.75 11.50 9.48
N ASP A 160 6.50 12.79 9.73
CA ASP A 160 6.12 13.36 11.03
C ASP A 160 4.61 13.58 11.16
#